data_AF-A0A9X6R1X4-F1
#
_entry.id   AF-A0A9X6R1X4-F1
#
_cell.length_a   1.000
_cell.length_b   1.000
_cell.length_c   1.000
_cell.angle_alpha   90.00
_cell.angle_beta   90.00
_cell.angle_gamma   90.00
#
_symmetry.space_group_name_H-M   'P 1'
#
loop_
_entity.id
_entity.type
_entity.pdbx_description
1 polymer ?
#
loop_
_entity_poly.entity_id
_entity_poly.type
_entity_poly.pdbx_seq_one_letter_code
_entity_poly.pdbx_strand_id
1 'polypeptide(L)'
;MYIKLDIPTEFEVKSLTDLPNFKNLMENLKMKVNKSQLARELNVDRRTIDKYMNGFTPKGTKKKTSKIDVHYEVIVDRNYSASSRKLSSYQKRSQIPDFSFSTYKELQELFRTA
;
A
#
# COMPACT_ATOMS: atom_id res chain seq x y z
N MET A 1 5.27 -41.85 -36.59
CA MET A 1 6.25 -40.96 -35.93
C MET A 1 5.95 -40.97 -34.44
N TYR A 2 6.83 -41.56 -33.63
CA TYR A 2 6.67 -41.58 -32.18
C TYR A 2 7.39 -40.35 -31.61
N ILE A 3 6.63 -39.45 -30.99
CA ILE A 3 7.18 -38.26 -30.33
C ILE A 3 6.93 -38.44 -28.84
N LYS A 4 8.00 -38.52 -28.06
CA LYS A 4 7.93 -38.50 -26.60
C LYS A 4 8.11 -37.05 -26.18
N LEU A 5 7.03 -36.42 -25.71
CA LEU A 5 7.09 -35.07 -25.14
C LEU A 5 7.21 -35.21 -23.63
N ASP A 6 8.33 -34.78 -23.08
CA ASP A 6 8.55 -34.67 -21.63
C ASP A 6 7.99 -33.31 -21.19
N ILE A 7 6.68 -33.24 -21.01
CA ILE A 7 5.98 -32.01 -20.65
C ILE A 7 5.87 -31.99 -19.13
N PRO A 8 6.39 -30.95 -18.44
CA PRO A 8 6.10 -30.77 -17.03
C PRO A 8 4.59 -30.60 -16.85
N THR A 9 3.97 -31.53 -16.15
CA THR A 9 2.50 -31.59 -15.93
C THR A 9 1.99 -30.49 -15.01
N GLU A 10 2.89 -29.83 -14.28
CA GLU A 10 2.58 -28.85 -13.25
C GLU A 10 3.18 -27.49 -13.60
N PHE A 11 2.33 -26.47 -13.61
CA PHE A 11 2.72 -25.08 -13.82
C PHE A 11 2.14 -24.23 -12.69
N GLU A 12 3.01 -23.65 -11.87
CA GLU A 12 2.63 -22.85 -10.71
C GLU A 12 2.80 -21.36 -11.03
N VAL A 13 1.75 -20.56 -10.80
CA VAL A 13 1.77 -19.10 -10.96
C VAL A 13 1.94 -18.47 -9.57
N LYS A 14 3.15 -18.03 -9.24
CA LYS A 14 3.42 -17.35 -7.95
C LYS A 14 3.36 -15.84 -8.07
N SER A 15 3.64 -15.31 -9.26
CA SER A 15 3.87 -13.89 -9.46
C SER A 15 3.25 -13.35 -10.74
N LEU A 16 3.10 -12.02 -10.80
CA LEU A 16 2.58 -11.34 -11.98
C LEU A 16 3.50 -11.46 -13.20
N THR A 17 4.79 -11.71 -12.99
CA THR A 17 5.76 -11.89 -14.07
C THR A 17 5.62 -13.22 -14.79
N ASP A 18 4.91 -14.18 -14.19
CA ASP A 18 4.71 -15.52 -14.77
C ASP A 18 3.48 -15.55 -15.70
N LEU A 19 2.61 -14.54 -15.61
CA LEU A 19 1.37 -14.43 -16.39
C LEU A 19 1.56 -14.44 -17.92
N PRO A 20 2.57 -13.78 -18.51
CA PRO A 20 2.84 -13.89 -19.95
C PRO A 20 3.12 -15.33 -20.40
N ASN A 21 3.93 -16.07 -19.64
CA ASN A 21 4.26 -17.46 -19.95
C ASN A 21 3.04 -18.36 -19.79
N PHE A 22 2.24 -18.12 -18.75
CA PHE A 22 0.97 -18.79 -18.53
C PHE A 22 -0.01 -18.59 -19.69
N LYS A 23 -0.09 -17.38 -20.24
CA LYS A 23 -0.92 -17.08 -21.42
C LYS A 23 -0.49 -17.92 -22.63
N ASN A 24 0.81 -17.94 -22.93
CA ASN A 24 1.36 -18.70 -24.05
C ASN A 24 1.06 -20.21 -23.90
N LEU A 25 1.19 -20.75 -22.69
CA LEU A 25 0.86 -22.14 -22.40
C LEU A 25 -0.63 -22.42 -22.63
N MET A 26 -1.51 -21.56 -22.13
CA MET A 26 -2.96 -21.71 -22.30
C MET A 26 -3.41 -21.57 -23.77
N GLU A 27 -2.77 -20.70 -24.54
CA GLU A 27 -3.02 -20.55 -25.98
C GLU A 27 -2.61 -21.81 -26.77
N ASN A 28 -1.45 -22.39 -26.46
CA ASN A 28 -0.99 -23.64 -27.06
C ASN A 28 -1.94 -24.81 -26.74
N LEU A 29 -2.49 -24.83 -25.52
CA LEU A 29 -3.49 -25.81 -25.08
C LEU A 29 -4.91 -25.50 -25.57
N LYS A 30 -5.14 -24.34 -26.22
CA LYS A 30 -6.46 -23.82 -26.64
C LYS A 30 -7.47 -23.70 -25.49
N MET A 31 -6.99 -23.40 -24.28
CA MET A 31 -7.80 -23.27 -23.07
C MET A 31 -8.09 -21.81 -22.72
N LYS A 32 -9.25 -21.54 -22.13
CA LYS A 32 -9.64 -20.21 -21.69
C LYS A 32 -9.15 -19.92 -20.27
N VAL A 33 -8.45 -18.80 -20.10
CA VAL A 33 -7.96 -18.34 -18.80
C VAL A 33 -9.08 -17.76 -17.93
N ASN A 34 -9.19 -18.25 -16.68
CA ASN A 34 -10.06 -17.67 -15.67
C ASN A 34 -9.38 -16.49 -14.94
N LYS A 35 -9.52 -15.29 -15.49
CA LYS A 35 -8.88 -14.07 -14.96
C LYS A 35 -9.37 -13.69 -13.56
N SER A 36 -10.62 -13.99 -13.21
CA SER A 36 -11.21 -13.64 -11.92
C SER A 36 -10.66 -14.49 -10.79
N GLN A 37 -10.38 -15.77 -11.06
CA GLN A 37 -9.76 -16.66 -10.08
C GLN A 37 -8.31 -16.25 -9.81
N LEU A 38 -7.53 -16.00 -10.87
CA LEU A 38 -6.16 -15.51 -10.76
C LEU A 38 -6.06 -14.21 -9.96
N ALA A 39 -7.02 -13.30 -10.15
CA ALA A 39 -7.08 -12.04 -9.41
C ALA A 39 -7.26 -12.25 -7.90
N ARG A 40 -8.07 -13.25 -7.51
CA ARG A 40 -8.29 -13.60 -6.09
C ARG A 40 -7.07 -14.27 -5.47
N GLU A 41 -6.44 -15.20 -6.19
CA GLU A 41 -5.25 -15.93 -5.73
C GLU A 41 -4.04 -15.00 -5.56
N LEU A 42 -3.83 -14.09 -6.52
CA LEU A 42 -2.73 -13.13 -6.49
C LEU A 42 -3.06 -11.84 -5.71
N ASN A 43 -4.29 -11.73 -5.18
CA ASN A 43 -4.79 -10.55 -4.46
C ASN A 43 -4.57 -9.22 -5.23
N VAL A 44 -4.86 -9.24 -6.54
CA VAL A 44 -4.73 -8.06 -7.43
C VAL A 44 -6.03 -7.80 -8.17
N ASP A 45 -6.21 -6.56 -8.64
CA ASP A 45 -7.32 -6.24 -9.52
C ASP A 45 -7.27 -7.05 -10.83
N ARG A 46 -8.44 -7.44 -11.34
CA ARG A 46 -8.56 -8.21 -12.60
C ARG A 46 -7.93 -7.48 -13.79
N ARG A 47 -7.95 -6.15 -13.83
CA ARG A 47 -7.32 -5.36 -14.90
C ARG A 47 -5.80 -5.47 -14.86
N THR A 48 -5.23 -5.62 -13.66
CA THR A 48 -3.79 -5.86 -13.49
C THR A 48 -3.42 -7.21 -14.10
N ILE A 49 -4.20 -8.27 -13.87
CA ILE A 49 -3.97 -9.57 -14.52
C ILE A 49 -3.97 -9.42 -16.04
N ASP A 50 -4.98 -8.75 -16.60
CA ASP A 50 -5.10 -8.55 -18.05
C ASP A 50 -3.92 -7.76 -18.64
N LYS A 51 -3.48 -6.73 -17.92
CA LYS A 51 -2.33 -5.91 -18.27
C LYS A 51 -1.03 -6.71 -18.31
N TYR A 52 -0.76 -7.53 -17.30
CA TYR A 52 0.45 -8.38 -17.24
C TYR A 52 0.41 -9.53 -18.25
N MET A 53 -0.76 -10.13 -18.49
CA MET A 53 -0.97 -11.13 -19.55
C MET A 53 -0.59 -10.62 -20.94
N ASN A 54 -0.74 -9.30 -21.19
CA ASN A 54 -0.38 -8.67 -22.46
C ASN A 54 1.08 -8.17 -22.51
N GLY A 55 1.94 -8.65 -21.61
CA GLY A 55 3.38 -8.34 -21.62
C GLY A 55 3.75 -7.01 -20.97
N PHE A 56 2.92 -6.47 -20.08
CA PHE A 56 3.28 -5.27 -19.33
C PHE A 56 4.45 -5.54 -18.38
N THR A 57 5.51 -4.75 -18.53
CA THR A 57 6.60 -4.68 -17.57
C THR A 57 6.50 -3.38 -16.75
N PRO A 58 6.44 -3.45 -15.41
CA PRO A 58 6.40 -2.24 -14.58
C PRO A 58 7.67 -1.42 -14.80
N LYS A 59 7.49 -0.14 -15.11
CA LYS A 59 8.61 0.81 -15.18
C LYS A 59 9.05 1.17 -13.76
N GLY A 60 10.34 1.05 -13.47
CA GLY A 60 10.88 1.52 -12.20
C GLY A 60 10.61 3.01 -12.01
N THR A 61 10.02 3.37 -10.88
CA THR A 61 9.88 4.78 -10.48
C THR A 61 11.28 5.33 -10.21
N LYS A 62 11.70 6.32 -11.00
CA LYS A 62 12.96 7.03 -10.74
C LYS A 62 12.83 7.71 -9.37
N LYS A 63 13.80 7.50 -8.48
CA LYS A 63 13.95 8.30 -7.26
C LYS A 63 14.31 9.72 -7.70
N LYS A 64 13.31 10.60 -7.80
CA LYS A 64 13.52 12.03 -8.05
C LYS A 64 13.83 12.68 -6.71
N THR A 65 14.99 13.29 -6.59
CA THR A 65 15.27 14.21 -5.49
C THR A 65 14.38 15.43 -5.65
N SER A 66 13.74 15.84 -4.57
CA SER A 66 12.98 17.09 -4.53
C SER A 66 13.95 18.28 -4.48
N LYS A 67 13.47 19.48 -4.82
CA LYS A 67 14.26 20.71 -4.60
C LYS A 67 14.55 20.95 -3.11
N ILE A 68 13.74 20.37 -2.23
CA ILE A 68 13.81 20.53 -0.78
C ILE A 68 14.87 19.60 -0.18
N ASP A 69 15.13 18.45 -0.82
CA ASP A 69 16.11 17.46 -0.32
C ASP A 69 17.51 18.08 -0.19
N VAL A 70 17.84 19.05 -1.06
CA VAL A 70 19.09 19.83 -1.01
C VAL A 70 19.22 20.65 0.28
N HIS A 71 18.09 21.05 0.86
CA HIS A 71 18.02 21.89 2.06
C HIS A 71 17.64 21.10 3.30
N TYR A 72 17.61 19.77 3.24
CA TYR A 72 17.16 18.92 4.34
C TYR A 72 17.96 19.20 5.62
N GLU A 73 19.29 19.30 5.52
CA GLU A 73 20.17 19.61 6.66
C GLU A 73 19.87 20.97 7.30
N VAL A 74 19.62 22.00 6.48
CA VAL A 74 19.30 23.36 6.96
C VAL A 74 17.93 23.41 7.63
N ILE A 75 16.95 22.67 7.10
CA ILE A 75 15.61 22.55 7.68
C ILE A 75 15.67 21.81 9.01
N VAL A 76 16.44 20.73 9.06
CA VAL A 76 16.72 19.95 10.27
C VAL A 76 17.34 20.86 11.33
N ASP A 77 18.48 21.50 11.05
CA ASP A 77 19.18 22.39 12.00
C ASP A 77 18.29 23.54 12.51
N ARG A 78 17.50 24.15 11.63
CA ARG A 78 16.52 25.16 12.02
C ARG A 78 15.44 24.61 12.95
N ASN A 79 14.94 23.40 12.70
CA ASN A 79 13.91 22.77 13.54
C ASN A 79 14.46 22.33 14.90
N TYR A 80 15.69 21.83 14.96
CA TYR A 80 16.36 21.48 16.22
C TYR A 80 16.71 22.73 17.05
N SER A 81 17.23 23.80 16.42
CA SER A 81 17.49 25.07 17.12
C SER A 81 16.20 25.78 17.58
N ALA A 82 15.11 25.67 16.82
CA ALA A 82 13.79 26.19 17.19
C ALA A 82 13.08 25.34 18.25
N SER A 83 13.46 24.07 18.45
CA SER A 83 12.93 23.21 19.51
C SER A 83 13.40 23.62 20.91
N SER A 84 14.42 24.50 21.01
CA SER A 84 14.70 25.23 22.26
C SER A 84 13.73 26.40 22.52
N ARG A 85 12.94 26.82 21.52
CA ARG A 85 12.14 28.05 21.57
C ARG A 85 10.63 27.91 21.39
N LYS A 86 10.06 26.71 21.19
CA LYS A 86 8.59 26.51 21.30
C LYS A 86 8.22 25.03 21.36
N LEU A 87 7.67 24.61 22.51
CA LEU A 87 6.77 23.47 22.55
C LEU A 87 5.64 23.73 21.55
N SER A 88 5.55 22.85 20.54
CA SER A 88 4.51 22.88 19.51
C SER A 88 3.12 22.83 20.15
N SER A 89 2.14 23.55 19.58
CA SER A 89 0.74 23.59 20.02
C SER A 89 0.10 22.20 20.21
N TYR A 90 0.66 21.16 19.59
CA TYR A 90 0.26 19.76 19.79
C TYR A 90 0.52 19.25 21.22
N GLN A 91 1.61 19.66 21.88
CA GLN A 91 1.92 19.27 23.26
C GLN A 91 1.04 19.95 24.32
N LYS A 92 0.39 21.07 23.97
CA LYS A 92 -0.61 21.69 24.84
C LYS A 92 -1.96 20.98 24.83
N ARG A 93 -2.22 20.14 23.82
CA ARG A 93 -3.50 19.45 23.62
C ARG A 93 -3.59 18.13 24.39
N SER A 94 -2.44 17.54 24.72
CA SER A 94 -2.27 16.37 25.58
C SER A 94 -2.33 16.67 27.08
N GLN A 95 -2.50 17.94 27.47
CA GLN A 95 -2.67 18.38 28.87
C GLN A 95 -4.12 18.78 29.19
N ILE A 96 -5.04 18.62 28.23
CA ILE A 96 -6.47 18.73 28.51
C ILE A 96 -6.84 17.43 29.24
N PRO A 97 -7.35 17.48 30.48
CA PRO A 97 -7.80 16.26 31.15
C PRO A 97 -8.89 15.60 30.29
N ASP A 98 -8.79 14.29 30.11
CA ASP A 98 -9.81 13.51 29.42
C ASP A 98 -11.14 13.69 30.18
N PHE A 99 -12.01 14.55 29.64
CA PHE A 99 -13.36 14.75 30.17
C PHE A 99 -14.16 13.47 29.89
N SER A 100 -14.04 12.50 30.80
CA SER A 100 -14.88 11.31 30.85
C SER A 100 -16.34 11.71 31.07
N PHE A 101 -17.27 10.97 30.49
CA PHE A 101 -18.72 11.20 30.58
C PHE A 101 -19.24 11.36 32.02
N SER A 102 -18.54 10.80 33.02
CA SER A 102 -18.87 10.97 34.44
C SER A 102 -18.74 12.42 34.92
N THR A 103 -17.71 13.13 34.46
CA THR A 103 -17.42 14.52 34.87
C THR A 103 -18.43 15.53 34.32
N TYR A 104 -19.06 15.24 33.18
CA TYR A 104 -20.11 16.10 32.62
C TYR A 104 -21.41 16.06 33.41
N LYS A 105 -21.72 14.90 34.02
CA LYS A 105 -22.94 14.71 34.79
C LYS A 105 -22.89 15.48 36.11
N GLU A 106 -21.72 15.48 36.75
CA GLU A 106 -21.43 16.25 37.98
C GLU A 106 -21.47 17.77 37.73
N LEU A 107 -20.92 18.23 36.60
CA LEU A 107 -21.02 19.64 36.22
C LEU A 107 -22.45 20.06 35.89
N GLN A 108 -23.23 19.20 35.23
CA GLN A 108 -24.66 19.49 34.97
C GLN A 108 -25.50 19.56 36.25
N GLU A 109 -25.16 18.79 37.29
CA GLU A 109 -25.83 18.90 38.60
C GLU A 109 -25.45 20.20 39.32
N LEU A 110 -24.18 20.61 39.31
CA LEU A 110 -23.72 21.86 39.92
C LEU A 110 -24.37 23.11 39.32
N PHE A 111 -24.64 23.12 38.01
CA PHE A 111 -25.33 24.22 37.34
C PHE A 111 -26.86 24.20 37.50
N ARG A 112 -27.42 23.14 38.10
CA ARG A 112 -28.88 23.00 38.32
C ARG A 112 -29.32 23.44 39.72
N THR A 113 -28.39 23.53 40.67
CA THR A 113 -28.61 23.94 42.06
C THR A 113 -28.15 25.37 42.38
N ALA A 114 -27.60 26.10 41.41
CA ALA A 114 -27.34 27.54 41.47
C ALA A 114 -28.53 28.34 40.90
#